data_AF-A0A7Y6M2Q3-F1
#
_entry.id   AF-A0A7Y6M2Q3-F1
#
_cell.length_a   1.000
_cell.length_b   1.000
_cell.length_c   1.000
_cell.angle_alpha   90.00
_cell.angle_beta   90.00
_cell.angle_gamma   90.00
#
_symmetry.space_group_name_H-M   'P 1'
#
loop_
_entity.id
_entity.type
_entity.pdbx_description
1 polymer ?
#
loop_
_entity_poly.entity_id
_entity_poly.type
_entity_poly.pdbx_seq_one_letter_code
_entity_poly.pdbx_strand_id
1 'polypeptide(L)'
;MRHALFARFPRLRSSAVSAPVIPPGQRAAHPELAADFAVLDREVAPAFARYDAIALRDQNRYRRQQMLVLLGSALITGLGGLQAILSGERWPAILLAVVGVALATSARYAGESETLRSYLEARAKAERLRALHFRYLSMAGPYAGRDRDIALRRAVHAIHADKEPE
;
A
#
# COMPACT_ATOMS: atom_id res chain seq x y z
N MET A 1 -5.21 -15.84 13.96
CA MET A 1 -3.97 -15.11 14.33
C MET A 1 -2.82 -15.64 13.49
N ARG A 2 -2.06 -14.79 12.79
CA ARG A 2 -0.89 -15.22 11.98
C ARG A 2 0.38 -14.93 12.78
N HIS A 3 1.29 -15.89 12.89
CA HIS A 3 2.59 -15.66 13.53
C HIS A 3 3.34 -14.51 12.83
N ALA A 4 4.00 -13.66 13.61
CA ALA A 4 4.70 -12.46 13.15
C ALA A 4 5.71 -12.73 12.01
N LEU A 5 6.29 -13.93 11.99
CA LEU A 5 7.21 -14.39 10.94
C LEU A 5 6.55 -14.37 9.54
N PHE A 6 5.26 -14.70 9.46
CA PHE A 6 4.54 -14.70 8.18
C PHE A 6 3.98 -13.33 7.82
N ALA A 7 3.99 -12.33 8.71
CA ALA A 7 3.44 -11.00 8.40
C ALA A 7 4.15 -10.31 7.22
N ARG A 8 5.39 -10.70 6.94
CA ARG A 8 6.20 -10.20 5.82
C ARG A 8 5.90 -10.85 4.48
N PHE A 9 5.28 -12.04 4.45
CA PHE A 9 4.97 -12.72 3.19
C PHE A 9 3.85 -11.99 2.43
N PRO A 10 4.04 -11.72 1.13
CA PRO A 10 3.01 -11.13 0.29
C PRO A 10 1.76 -12.02 0.31
N ARG A 11 0.60 -11.38 0.24
CA ARG A 11 -0.67 -12.08 0.10
C ARG A 11 -0.90 -12.40 -1.37
N LEU A 12 -1.44 -13.58 -1.66
CA LEU A 12 -1.86 -13.93 -3.02
C LEU A 12 -2.96 -12.99 -3.55
N ARG A 13 -3.79 -12.47 -2.64
CA ARG A 13 -4.77 -11.40 -2.91
C ARG A 13 -4.57 -10.27 -1.92
N SER A 14 -4.36 -9.05 -2.41
CA SER A 14 -4.36 -7.85 -1.55
C SER A 14 -5.76 -7.70 -0.93
N SER A 15 -5.83 -7.30 0.34
CA SER A 15 -7.12 -6.85 0.88
C SER A 15 -7.56 -5.64 0.08
N ALA A 16 -8.69 -5.75 -0.62
CA ALA A 16 -9.30 -4.61 -1.30
C ALA A 16 -10.03 -3.68 -0.32
N VAL A 17 -10.19 -4.12 0.93
CA VAL A 17 -10.93 -3.40 1.97
C VAL A 17 -9.94 -2.61 2.81
N SER A 18 -10.06 -1.28 2.73
CA SER A 18 -9.42 -0.35 3.66
C SER A 18 -10.19 -0.36 4.98
N ALA A 19 -9.46 -0.39 6.09
CA ALA A 19 -10.06 -0.25 7.41
C ALA A 19 -10.43 1.23 7.65
N PRO A 20 -11.53 1.53 8.36
CA PRO A 20 -11.85 2.91 8.71
C PRO A 20 -10.73 3.53 9.57
N VAL A 21 -10.54 4.85 9.47
CA VAL A 21 -9.51 5.58 10.24
C VAL A 21 -9.65 5.37 11.74
N ILE A 22 -10.88 5.41 12.24
CA ILE A 22 -11.23 5.09 13.62
C ILE A 22 -12.18 3.88 13.60
N PRO A 23 -11.84 2.79 14.31
CA PRO A 23 -12.69 1.60 14.37
C PRO A 23 -14.11 1.91 14.90
N PRO A 24 -15.15 1.22 14.42
CA PRO A 24 -16.54 1.50 14.80
C PRO A 24 -16.78 1.37 16.32
N GLY A 25 -16.10 0.43 16.99
CA GLY A 25 -16.21 0.28 18.44
C GLY A 25 -15.68 1.49 19.22
N GLN A 26 -14.65 2.19 18.71
CA GLN A 26 -14.16 3.42 19.34
C GLN A 26 -15.07 4.60 19.03
N ARG A 27 -15.65 4.68 17.83
CA ARG A 27 -16.64 5.72 17.48
C ARG A 27 -17.88 5.63 18.37
N ALA A 28 -18.35 4.42 18.63
CA ALA A 28 -19.51 4.18 19.49
C ALA A 28 -19.30 4.66 20.94
N ALA A 29 -18.05 4.76 21.40
CA ALA A 29 -17.72 5.29 22.72
C ALA A 29 -17.78 6.82 22.82
N HIS A 30 -17.92 7.53 21.68
CA HIS A 30 -17.90 8.99 21.58
C HIS A 30 -19.14 9.52 20.81
N PRO A 31 -20.35 9.35 21.36
CA PRO A 31 -21.59 9.81 20.72
C PRO A 31 -21.62 11.33 20.50
N GLU A 32 -20.92 12.10 21.32
CA GLU A 32 -20.77 13.56 21.19
C GLU A 32 -20.12 13.98 19.86
N LEU A 33 -19.31 13.10 19.26
CA LEU A 33 -18.66 13.31 17.96
C LEU A 33 -19.46 12.74 16.78
N ALA A 34 -20.67 12.23 16.99
CA ALA A 34 -21.43 11.53 15.93
C ALA A 34 -21.70 12.42 14.71
N ALA A 35 -22.03 13.69 14.91
CA ALA A 35 -22.21 14.65 13.83
C ALA A 35 -20.90 14.86 13.03
N ASP A 36 -19.77 14.92 13.74
CA ASP A 36 -18.45 15.08 13.13
C ASP A 36 -18.01 13.82 12.36
N PHE A 37 -18.29 12.64 12.89
CA PHE A 37 -18.07 11.39 12.16
C PHE A 37 -18.92 11.32 10.89
N ALA A 38 -20.18 11.78 10.90
CA ALA A 38 -21.01 11.80 9.70
C ALA A 38 -20.44 12.71 8.60
N VAL A 39 -19.88 13.87 8.97
CA VAL A 39 -19.17 14.74 8.02
C VAL A 39 -17.91 14.05 7.49
N LEU A 40 -17.10 13.45 8.35
CA LEU A 40 -15.87 12.77 7.94
C LEU A 40 -16.13 11.54 7.05
N ASP A 41 -17.21 10.82 7.31
CA ASP A 41 -17.62 9.66 6.50
C ASP A 41 -18.10 10.07 5.11
N ARG A 42 -18.67 11.27 4.98
CA ARG A 42 -19.07 11.84 3.68
C ARG A 42 -17.86 12.42 2.92
N GLU A 43 -17.03 13.22 3.58
CA GLU A 43 -16.04 14.04 2.90
C GLU A 43 -14.64 13.40 2.83
N VAL A 44 -14.22 12.65 3.86
CA VAL A 44 -12.84 12.11 3.98
C VAL A 44 -12.76 10.62 3.71
N ALA A 45 -13.71 9.84 4.22
CA ALA A 45 -13.64 8.37 4.16
C ALA A 45 -13.57 7.79 2.74
N PRO A 46 -14.30 8.31 1.72
CA PRO A 46 -14.21 7.77 0.36
C PRO A 46 -12.82 7.96 -0.25
N ALA A 47 -12.23 9.14 -0.08
CA ALA A 47 -10.89 9.46 -0.55
C ALA A 47 -9.84 8.62 0.17
N PHE A 48 -9.96 8.50 1.49
CA PHE A 48 -9.04 7.70 2.31
C PHE A 48 -9.08 6.23 1.89
N ALA A 49 -10.27 5.64 1.80
CA ALA A 49 -10.44 4.24 1.45
C ALA A 49 -9.86 3.93 0.05
N ARG A 50 -10.05 4.85 -0.90
CA ARG A 50 -9.48 4.73 -2.25
C ARG A 50 -7.95 4.71 -2.21
N TYR A 51 -7.31 5.69 -1.56
CA TYR A 51 -5.85 5.79 -1.54
C TYR A 51 -5.20 4.68 -0.71
N ASP A 52 -5.80 4.29 0.41
CA ASP A 52 -5.31 3.19 1.22
C ASP A 52 -5.44 1.84 0.47
N ALA A 53 -6.53 1.62 -0.26
CA ALA A 53 -6.67 0.43 -1.10
C ALA A 53 -5.63 0.37 -2.24
N ILE A 54 -5.31 1.51 -2.87
CA ILE A 54 -4.23 1.60 -3.87
C ILE A 54 -2.88 1.26 -3.22
N ALA A 55 -2.57 1.89 -2.09
CA ALA A 55 -1.32 1.62 -1.37
C ALA A 55 -1.19 0.14 -0.96
N LEU A 56 -2.26 -0.49 -0.47
CA LEU A 56 -2.25 -1.91 -0.10
C LEU A 56 -2.04 -2.84 -1.31
N ARG A 57 -2.61 -2.50 -2.47
CA ARG A 57 -2.41 -3.25 -3.72
C ARG A 57 -0.98 -3.15 -4.21
N ASP A 58 -0.44 -1.94 -4.27
CA ASP A 58 0.90 -1.69 -4.80
C ASP A 58 1.98 -2.22 -3.86
N GLN A 59 1.81 -2.09 -2.54
CA GLN A 59 2.69 -2.71 -1.55
C GLN A 59 2.76 -4.23 -1.74
N ASN A 60 1.60 -4.87 -1.96
CA ASN A 60 1.55 -6.31 -2.14
C ASN A 60 2.16 -6.75 -3.47
N ARG A 61 1.96 -5.96 -4.55
CA ARG A 61 2.61 -6.19 -5.85
C ARG A 61 4.12 -6.09 -5.73
N TYR A 62 4.63 -5.05 -5.09
CA TYR A 62 6.06 -4.85 -4.84
C TYR A 62 6.68 -6.00 -4.03
N ARG A 63 6.03 -6.42 -2.93
CA ARG A 63 6.50 -7.57 -2.12
C ARG A 63 6.53 -8.89 -2.90
N ARG A 64 5.58 -9.11 -3.81
CA ARG A 64 5.58 -10.29 -4.69
C ARG A 64 6.77 -10.27 -5.65
N GLN A 65 7.09 -9.12 -6.21
CA GLN A 65 8.24 -8.95 -7.11
C GLN A 65 9.55 -9.23 -6.38
N GLN A 66 9.75 -8.63 -5.20
CA GLN A 66 10.93 -8.90 -4.38
C GLN A 66 11.08 -10.38 -4.04
N MET A 67 9.98 -11.08 -3.72
CA MET A 67 10.02 -12.52 -3.48
C MET A 67 10.39 -13.33 -4.71
N LEU A 68 9.87 -12.97 -5.90
CA LEU A 68 10.23 -13.65 -7.14
C LEU A 68 11.71 -13.46 -7.47
N VAL A 69 12.24 -12.25 -7.30
CA VAL A 69 13.67 -11.97 -7.47
C VAL A 69 14.50 -12.81 -6.49
N LEU A 70 14.13 -12.84 -5.20
CA LEU A 70 14.87 -13.61 -4.20
C LEU A 70 14.86 -15.12 -4.49
N LEU A 71 13.69 -15.69 -4.79
CA LEU A 71 13.56 -17.11 -5.14
C LEU A 71 14.30 -17.42 -6.44
N GLY A 72 14.20 -16.53 -7.42
CA GLY A 72 14.90 -16.63 -8.69
C GLY A 72 16.41 -16.65 -8.53
N SER A 73 16.96 -15.71 -7.76
CA SER A 73 18.38 -15.67 -7.42
C SER A 73 18.84 -16.91 -6.67
N ALA A 74 18.04 -17.41 -5.71
CA ALA A 74 18.36 -18.64 -4.99
C ALA A 74 18.38 -19.87 -5.93
N LEU A 75 17.43 -19.96 -6.86
CA LEU A 75 17.38 -21.02 -7.88
C LEU A 75 18.57 -20.94 -8.82
N ILE A 76 18.94 -19.75 -9.30
CA ILE A 76 20.11 -19.55 -10.15
C ILE A 76 21.39 -20.01 -9.45
N THR A 77 21.59 -19.60 -8.20
CA THR A 77 22.76 -20.01 -7.40
C THR A 77 22.77 -21.52 -7.17
N GLY A 78 21.62 -22.11 -6.82
CA GLY A 78 21.51 -23.55 -6.60
C GLY A 78 21.78 -24.38 -7.86
N LEU A 79 21.17 -24.00 -8.99
CA LEU A 79 21.37 -24.66 -10.28
C LEU A 79 22.79 -24.49 -10.81
N GLY A 80 23.39 -23.31 -10.65
CA GLY A 80 24.79 -23.08 -11.01
C GLY A 80 25.76 -23.95 -10.20
N GLY A 81 25.52 -24.09 -8.90
CA GLY A 81 26.28 -25.02 -8.05
C GLY A 81 26.08 -26.48 -8.45
N LEU A 82 24.86 -26.89 -8.79
CA LEU A 82 24.55 -28.25 -9.23
C LEU A 82 25.20 -28.57 -10.59
N GLN A 83 25.21 -27.62 -11.53
CA GLN A 83 25.86 -27.76 -12.84
C GLN A 83 27.38 -27.93 -12.71
N ALA A 84 28.01 -27.29 -11.72
CA ALA A 84 29.43 -27.47 -11.45
C ALA A 84 29.79 -28.91 -11.01
N ILE A 85 28.84 -29.61 -10.38
CA ILE A 85 29.00 -31.00 -9.91
C ILE A 85 28.60 -31.99 -11.03
N LEU A 86 27.55 -31.68 -11.79
CA LEU A 86 26.96 -32.52 -12.84
C LEU A 86 27.32 -32.02 -14.25
N SER A 87 28.60 -31.80 -14.50
CA SER A 87 29.11 -31.20 -15.75
C SER A 87 28.78 -31.97 -17.03
N GLY A 88 28.35 -33.23 -16.92
CA GLY A 88 27.94 -34.08 -18.05
C GLY A 88 26.47 -33.92 -18.49
N GLU A 89 25.60 -33.33 -17.66
CA GLU A 89 24.16 -33.22 -17.97
C GLU A 89 23.75 -31.80 -18.36
N ARG A 90 22.92 -31.69 -19.41
CA ARG A 90 22.52 -30.40 -20.01
C ARG A 90 21.25 -29.79 -19.39
N TRP A 91 20.45 -30.58 -18.68
CA TRP A 91 19.17 -30.11 -18.12
C TRP A 91 19.30 -28.99 -17.07
N PRO A 92 20.36 -28.90 -16.24
CA PRO A 92 20.51 -27.80 -15.28
C PRO A 92 20.68 -26.45 -16.01
N ALA A 93 21.44 -26.44 -17.12
CA ALA A 93 21.64 -25.25 -17.93
C ALA A 93 20.35 -24.80 -18.63
N ILE A 94 19.52 -25.74 -19.08
CA ILE A 94 18.21 -25.44 -19.69
C ILE A 94 17.27 -24.81 -18.64
N LEU A 95 17.20 -25.38 -17.43
CA LEU A 95 16.41 -24.79 -16.34
C LEU A 95 16.92 -23.40 -15.95
N LEU A 96 18.24 -23.22 -15.89
CA LEU A 96 18.85 -21.93 -15.59
C LEU A 96 18.45 -20.87 -16.62
N ALA A 97 18.49 -21.21 -17.91
CA ALA A 97 18.08 -20.33 -18.99
C ALA A 97 16.58 -19.97 -18.90
N VAL A 98 15.72 -20.96 -18.64
CA VAL A 98 14.27 -20.74 -18.48
C VAL A 98 13.98 -19.83 -17.28
N VAL A 99 14.60 -20.09 -16.12
CA VAL A 99 14.44 -19.27 -14.92
C VAL A 99 14.98 -17.85 -15.16
N GLY A 100 16.15 -17.71 -15.80
CA GLY A 100 16.73 -16.43 -16.14
C GLY A 100 15.84 -15.59 -17.06
N VAL A 101 15.28 -16.20 -18.12
CA VAL A 101 14.35 -15.54 -19.03
C VAL A 101 13.06 -15.16 -18.31
N ALA A 102 12.48 -16.05 -17.49
CA ALA A 102 11.28 -15.77 -16.72
C ALA A 102 11.48 -14.58 -15.76
N LEU A 103 12.63 -14.54 -15.07
CA LEU A 103 12.98 -13.44 -14.17
C LEU A 103 13.18 -12.13 -14.93
N ALA A 104 13.99 -12.13 -15.98
CA ALA A 104 14.25 -10.93 -16.79
C ALA A 104 12.97 -10.35 -17.39
N THR A 105 12.06 -11.20 -17.86
CA THR A 105 10.77 -10.79 -18.41
C THR A 105 9.85 -10.24 -17.32
N SER A 106 9.84 -10.88 -16.13
CA SER A 106 9.05 -10.40 -14.99
C SER A 106 9.56 -9.06 -14.45
N ALA A 107 10.87 -8.85 -14.43
CA ALA A 107 11.52 -7.59 -14.04
C ALA A 107 11.21 -6.46 -15.04
N ARG A 108 11.15 -6.75 -16.35
CA ARG A 108 10.76 -5.75 -17.36
C ARG A 108 9.30 -5.33 -17.29
N TYR A 109 8.39 -6.27 -16.99
CA TYR A 109 6.97 -5.97 -16.78
C TYR A 109 6.69 -5.33 -15.41
N ALA A 110 7.60 -5.55 -14.46
CA ALA A 110 7.61 -4.90 -13.18
C ALA A 110 8.31 -3.54 -13.32
N GLY A 111 7.58 -2.49 -13.67
CA GLY A 111 8.02 -1.13 -13.35
C GLY A 111 8.13 -0.96 -11.84
N GLU A 112 9.17 -1.51 -11.21
CA GLU A 112 9.36 -1.55 -9.76
C GLU A 112 9.39 -0.14 -9.20
N SER A 113 10.08 0.77 -9.90
CA SER A 113 10.12 2.19 -9.59
C SER A 113 8.73 2.83 -9.66
N GLU A 114 7.92 2.50 -10.67
CA GLU A 114 6.58 3.03 -10.83
C GLU A 114 5.61 2.51 -9.77
N THR A 115 5.69 1.21 -9.46
CA THR A 115 4.86 0.57 -8.43
C THR A 115 5.20 1.10 -7.04
N LEU A 116 6.50 1.27 -6.73
CA LEU A 116 6.95 1.85 -5.48
C LEU A 116 6.53 3.33 -5.37
N ARG A 117 6.68 4.11 -6.45
CA ARG A 117 6.25 5.50 -6.49
C ARG A 117 4.75 5.63 -6.26
N SER A 118 3.94 4.86 -6.99
CA SER A 118 2.48 4.83 -6.83
C SER A 118 2.08 4.45 -5.39
N TYR A 119 2.75 3.45 -4.81
CA TYR A 119 2.57 3.10 -3.40
C TYR A 119 2.86 4.27 -2.46
N LEU A 120 4.01 4.94 -2.61
CA LEU A 120 4.41 6.03 -1.74
C LEU A 120 3.49 7.24 -1.87
N GLU A 121 3.09 7.61 -3.08
CA GLU A 121 2.14 8.69 -3.35
C GLU A 121 0.77 8.40 -2.73
N ALA A 122 0.22 7.21 -2.98
CA ALA A 122 -1.07 6.82 -2.41
C ALA A 122 -1.00 6.75 -0.88
N ARG A 123 0.12 6.23 -0.32
CA ARG A 123 0.32 6.18 1.12
C ARG A 123 0.41 7.58 1.73
N ALA A 124 1.15 8.48 1.12
CA ALA A 124 1.26 9.86 1.58
C ALA A 124 -0.12 10.55 1.59
N LYS A 125 -0.92 10.38 0.53
CA LYS A 125 -2.29 10.93 0.48
C LYS A 125 -3.20 10.33 1.55
N ALA A 126 -3.16 9.01 1.76
CA ALA A 126 -3.91 8.36 2.83
C ALA A 126 -3.52 8.87 4.22
N GLU A 127 -2.22 9.05 4.48
CA GLU A 127 -1.73 9.60 5.75
C GLU A 127 -2.13 11.06 5.95
N ARG A 128 -2.08 11.89 4.89
CA ARG A 128 -2.55 13.28 4.95
C ARG A 128 -4.06 13.35 5.25
N LEU A 129 -4.86 12.49 4.64
CA LEU A 129 -6.30 12.38 4.95
C LEU A 129 -6.55 11.87 6.37
N ARG A 130 -5.73 10.95 6.87
CA ARG A 130 -5.78 10.48 8.26
C ARG A 130 -5.46 11.61 9.24
N ALA A 131 -4.42 12.39 8.97
CA ALA A 131 -4.09 13.56 9.78
C ALA A 131 -5.20 14.62 9.74
N LEU A 132 -5.79 14.86 8.56
CA LEU A 132 -6.93 15.75 8.37
C LEU A 132 -8.14 15.31 9.20
N HIS A 133 -8.44 14.00 9.22
CA HIS A 133 -9.50 13.42 10.05
C HIS A 133 -9.34 13.79 11.52
N PHE A 134 -8.15 13.60 12.09
CA PHE A 134 -7.89 13.93 13.48
C PHE A 134 -7.86 15.44 13.75
N ARG A 135 -7.33 16.26 12.83
CA ARG A 135 -7.34 17.73 12.96
C ARG A 135 -8.76 18.30 12.99
N TYR A 136 -9.67 17.74 12.20
CA TYR A 136 -11.07 18.14 12.20
C TYR A 136 -11.74 17.79 13.52
N LEU A 137 -11.54 16.56 14.02
CA LEU A 137 -12.08 16.12 15.32
C LEU A 137 -11.53 16.91 16.51
N SER A 138 -10.24 17.26 16.48
CA SER A 138 -9.62 18.07 17.54
C SER A 138 -9.90 19.57 17.41
N MET A 139 -10.70 19.99 16.41
CA MET A 139 -11.00 21.39 16.11
C MET A 139 -9.73 22.26 15.98
N ALA A 140 -8.64 21.70 15.46
CA ALA A 140 -7.35 22.37 15.43
C ALA A 140 -7.16 23.24 14.17
N GLY A 141 -6.64 24.46 14.34
CA GLY A 141 -6.31 25.37 13.24
C GLY A 141 -7.56 25.82 12.47
N PRO A 142 -7.64 25.66 11.13
CA PRO A 142 -8.79 26.10 10.32
C PRO A 142 -10.15 25.50 10.71
N TYR A 143 -10.15 24.44 11.52
CA TYR A 143 -11.35 23.70 11.93
C TYR A 143 -11.95 24.16 13.26
N ALA A 144 -11.37 25.18 13.90
CA ALA A 144 -11.92 25.78 15.13
C ALA A 144 -13.13 26.69 14.87
N GLY A 145 -13.34 27.11 13.62
CA GLY A 145 -14.37 28.08 13.23
C GLY A 145 -15.69 27.46 12.74
N ARG A 146 -16.67 28.33 12.48
CA ARG A 146 -18.01 27.94 11.98
C ARG A 146 -18.00 27.33 10.57
N ASP A 147 -16.99 27.64 9.76
CA ASP A 147 -16.88 27.17 8.37
C ASP A 147 -15.98 25.91 8.21
N ARG A 148 -15.77 25.16 9.30
CA ARG A 148 -14.86 24.00 9.33
C ARG A 148 -15.17 22.93 8.27
N ASP A 149 -16.45 22.73 7.93
CA ASP A 149 -16.88 21.78 6.89
C ASP A 149 -16.44 22.23 5.49
N ILE A 150 -16.45 23.54 5.22
CA ILE A 150 -16.00 24.12 3.96
C ILE A 150 -14.48 24.00 3.86
N ALA A 151 -13.77 24.32 4.95
CA ALA A 151 -12.32 24.14 5.04
C ALA A 151 -11.93 22.67 4.82
N LEU A 152 -12.68 21.73 5.41
CA LEU A 152 -12.44 20.29 5.27
C LEU A 152 -12.54 19.85 3.81
N ARG A 153 -13.63 20.22 3.12
CA ARG A 153 -13.82 19.91 1.70
C ARG A 153 -12.71 20.46 0.84
N ARG A 154 -12.31 21.72 1.06
CA ARG A 154 -11.19 22.34 0.35
C ARG A 154 -9.89 21.57 0.58
N ALA A 155 -9.61 21.18 1.82
CA ALA A 155 -8.41 20.42 2.16
C ALA A 155 -8.40 19.02 1.50
N VAL A 156 -9.54 18.33 1.46
CA VAL A 156 -9.66 17.04 0.74
C VAL A 156 -9.38 17.22 -0.75
N HIS A 157 -9.96 18.24 -1.38
CA HIS A 157 -9.70 18.55 -2.78
C HIS A 157 -8.23 18.94 -3.05
N ALA A 158 -7.60 19.69 -2.14
CA ALA A 158 -6.18 20.03 -2.23
C ALA A 158 -5.29 18.78 -2.20
N ILE A 159 -5.56 17.83 -1.30
CA ILE A 159 -4.83 16.57 -1.20
C ILE A 159 -5.01 15.73 -2.49
N HIS A 160 -6.21 15.71 -3.07
CA HIS A 160 -6.43 15.06 -4.36
C HIS A 160 -5.56 15.66 -5.47
N ALA A 161 -5.50 16.99 -5.53
CA ALA A 161 -4.72 17.77 -6.49
C ALA A 161 -3.21 17.84 -6.17
N ASP A 162 -2.76 17.14 -5.14
CA ASP A 162 -1.37 17.14 -4.65
C ASP A 162 -0.82 18.51 -4.21
N LYS A 163 -1.72 19.39 -3.78
CA LYS A 163 -1.39 20.70 -3.22
C LYS A 163 -1.33 20.63 -1.69
N GLU A 164 -0.55 21.51 -1.06
CA GLU A 164 -0.65 21.69 0.39
C GLU A 164 -2.00 22.33 0.73
N PRO A 165 -2.76 21.81 1.72
CA PRO A 165 -3.96 22.47 2.20
C PRO A 165 -3.55 23.73 2.97
N GLU A 166 -3.85 24.90 2.40
CA GLU A 166 -3.79 26.21 3.09
C GLU A 166 -4.81 26.32 4.22
#